data_AF-A0A8J5J053-F1
#
_entry.id   AF-A0A8J5J053-F1
#
_cell.length_a   1.000
_cell.length_b   1.000
_cell.length_c   1.000
_cell.angle_alpha   90.00
_cell.angle_beta   90.00
_cell.angle_gamma   90.00
#
_symmetry.space_group_name_H-M   'P 1'
#
loop_
_entity.id
_entity.type
_entity.pdbx_description
1 polymer ?
#
loop_
_entity_poly.entity_id
_entity_poly.type
_entity_poly.pdbx_seq_one_letter_code
_entity_poly.pdbx_strand_id
1 'polypeptide(L)'
;QIDFHAQESEEFRDTLVTSYFSTTPGNPNASGAQVRKEMRMYAEEDSAVFIWKMVAEPKIRGSNAPIGYQLQSTLQVVMRPPTLSRDESTQLLIHFSASRHETGVPISAEF
;
A
#
# COMPACT_ATOMS: atom_id res chain seq x y z
N GLN A 1 -3.20 13.60 -10.60
CA GLN A 1 -2.04 12.86 -11.13
C GLN A 1 -1.08 12.62 -9.98
N ILE A 2 -0.64 11.39 -9.79
CA ILE A 2 0.35 11.02 -8.76
C ILE A 2 1.67 10.81 -9.50
N ASP A 3 2.68 11.61 -9.19
CA ASP A 3 4.01 11.46 -9.78
C ASP A 3 4.88 10.64 -8.80
N PHE A 4 5.45 9.55 -9.32
CA PHE A 4 6.32 8.65 -8.57
C PHE A 4 7.78 9.07 -8.78
N HIS A 5 8.55 9.22 -7.69
CA HIS A 5 9.99 9.51 -7.74
C HIS A 5 10.78 8.45 -6.96
N ALA A 6 12.05 8.24 -7.36
CA ALA A 6 13.02 7.28 -6.81
C ALA A 6 12.37 5.95 -6.37
N GLN A 7 12.28 5.02 -7.32
CA GLN A 7 11.67 3.71 -7.13
C GLN A 7 12.75 2.67 -6.82
N GLU A 8 12.67 2.05 -5.64
CA GLU A 8 13.39 0.80 -5.36
C GLU A 8 12.38 -0.34 -5.48
N SER A 9 12.71 -1.36 -6.29
CA SER A 9 11.88 -2.55 -6.43
C SER A 9 12.72 -3.81 -6.24
N GLU A 10 12.26 -4.68 -5.35
CA GLU A 10 12.87 -5.99 -5.08
C GLU A 10 11.82 -7.05 -5.37
N GLU A 11 12.17 -8.02 -6.22
CA GLU A 11 11.33 -9.16 -6.53
C GLU A 11 12.00 -10.43 -6.01
N PHE A 12 11.25 -11.21 -5.24
CA PHE A 12 11.69 -12.50 -4.75
C PHE A 12 10.53 -13.49 -4.73
N ARG A 13 10.61 -14.51 -5.59
CA ARG A 13 9.60 -15.57 -5.74
C ARG A 13 8.23 -14.99 -6.09
N ASP A 14 7.29 -15.09 -5.15
CA ASP A 14 5.91 -14.65 -5.22
C ASP A 14 5.71 -13.23 -4.66
N THR A 15 6.79 -12.58 -4.22
CA THR A 15 6.77 -11.33 -3.47
C THR A 15 7.42 -10.20 -4.28
N LEU A 16 6.70 -9.08 -4.44
CA LEU A 16 7.21 -7.83 -4.99
C LEU A 16 7.15 -6.73 -3.93
N VAL A 17 8.30 -6.17 -3.60
CA VAL A 17 8.42 -4.98 -2.74
C VAL A 17 8.72 -3.77 -3.61
N THR A 18 8.06 -2.65 -3.34
CA THR A 18 8.34 -1.38 -4.02
C THR A 18 8.30 -0.24 -3.03
N SER A 19 9.32 0.61 -3.05
CA SER A 19 9.39 1.85 -2.30
C SER A 19 9.48 3.03 -3.25
N TYR A 20 8.69 4.08 -2.99
CA TYR A 20 8.64 5.28 -3.81
C TYR A 20 8.13 6.47 -3.02
N PHE A 21 8.44 7.69 -3.49
CA PHE A 21 7.78 8.89 -3.00
C PHE A 21 6.59 9.25 -3.89
N SER A 22 5.41 9.42 -3.27
CA SER A 22 4.18 9.86 -3.92
C SER A 22 3.94 11.33 -3.62
N THR A 23 4.08 12.19 -4.62
CA THR A 23 3.72 13.61 -4.46
C THR A 23 2.20 13.75 -4.28
N THR A 24 1.78 14.72 -3.47
CA THR A 24 0.35 15.07 -3.32
C THR A 24 0.17 16.55 -3.62
N PRO A 25 0.11 16.93 -4.92
CA PRO A 25 -0.09 18.32 -5.30
C PRO A 25 -1.39 18.85 -4.69
N GLY A 26 -1.36 20.06 -4.12
CA GLY A 26 -2.54 20.71 -3.54
C GLY A 26 -2.74 20.51 -2.03
N ASN A 27 -1.96 19.66 -1.35
CA ASN A 27 -1.96 19.63 0.12
C ASN A 27 -1.02 20.73 0.66
N PRO A 28 -1.52 21.73 1.41
CA PRO A 28 -0.69 22.82 1.93
C PRO A 28 0.29 22.35 3.01
N ASN A 29 -0.05 21.27 3.74
CA ASN A 29 0.70 20.81 4.91
C ASN A 29 1.68 19.68 4.58
N ALA A 30 1.45 18.95 3.48
CA ALA A 30 2.27 17.82 3.06
C ALA A 30 2.89 18.01 1.67
N SER A 31 4.15 17.62 1.50
CA SER A 31 4.79 17.51 0.18
C SER A 31 4.36 16.23 -0.55
N GLY A 32 4.02 15.20 0.21
CA GLY A 32 3.63 13.89 -0.29
C GLY A 32 3.78 12.85 0.81
N ALA A 33 3.96 11.59 0.41
CA ALA A 33 4.25 10.49 1.32
C ALA A 33 5.36 9.59 0.78
N GLN A 34 6.23 9.15 1.69
CA GLN A 34 7.12 8.02 1.42
C GLN A 34 6.29 6.74 1.56
N VAL A 35 6.22 5.95 0.49
CA VAL A 35 5.40 4.75 0.45
C VAL A 35 6.31 3.53 0.34
N ARG A 36 5.98 2.48 1.11
CA ARG A 36 6.49 1.13 0.91
C ARG A 36 5.30 0.21 0.69
N LYS A 37 5.35 -0.54 -0.39
CA LYS A 37 4.35 -1.50 -0.83
C LYS A 37 4.97 -2.89 -0.87
N GLU A 38 4.24 -3.88 -0.39
CA GLU A 38 4.56 -5.29 -0.53
C GLU A 38 3.36 -5.98 -1.18
N MET A 39 3.60 -6.75 -2.24
CA MET A 39 2.62 -7.59 -2.88
C MET A 39 3.08 -9.03 -2.80
N ARG A 40 2.15 -9.95 -2.54
CA ARG A 40 2.37 -11.39 -2.65
C ARG A 40 1.27 -12.03 -3.44
N MET A 41 1.61 -12.96 -4.31
CA MET A 41 0.65 -13.74 -5.09
C MET A 41 0.92 -15.23 -4.95
N TYR A 42 -0.01 -15.94 -4.31
CA TYR A 42 0.01 -17.39 -4.20
C TYR A 42 -0.98 -17.98 -5.20
N ALA A 43 -0.56 -18.98 -5.97
CA ALA A 43 -1.43 -19.71 -6.88
C ALA A 43 -1.36 -21.20 -6.55
N GLU A 44 -2.52 -21.80 -6.32
CA GLU A 44 -2.76 -23.24 -6.18
C GLU A 44 -3.72 -23.69 -7.30
N GLU A 45 -3.92 -25.01 -7.46
CA GLU A 45 -4.72 -25.58 -8.55
C GLU A 45 -6.12 -24.96 -8.66
N ASP A 46 -6.78 -24.69 -7.51
CA ASP A 46 -8.15 -24.18 -7.45
C ASP A 46 -8.27 -22.81 -6.76
N SER A 47 -7.16 -22.11 -6.52
CA SER A 47 -7.25 -20.77 -5.94
C SER A 47 -6.05 -19.90 -6.22
N ALA A 48 -6.29 -18.59 -6.30
CA ALA A 48 -5.22 -17.61 -6.29
C ALA A 48 -5.48 -16.57 -5.19
N VAL A 49 -4.47 -16.28 -4.39
CA VAL A 49 -4.52 -15.31 -3.30
C VAL A 49 -3.54 -14.20 -3.59
N PHE A 50 -4.07 -12.99 -3.74
CA PHE A 50 -3.30 -11.76 -3.84
C PHE A 50 -3.36 -11.01 -2.51
N ILE A 51 -2.20 -10.70 -1.93
CA ILE A 51 -2.08 -9.88 -0.73
C ILE A 51 -1.28 -8.64 -1.10
N TRP A 52 -1.84 -7.47 -0.80
CA TRP A 52 -1.19 -6.19 -0.91
C TRP A 52 -1.14 -5.54 0.46
N LYS A 53 0.05 -5.13 0.89
CA LYS A 53 0.28 -4.33 2.09
C LYS A 53 0.97 -3.05 1.70
N MET A 54 0.65 -1.98 2.40
CA MET A 54 1.28 -0.68 2.20
C MET A 54 1.45 0.02 3.54
N VAL A 55 2.59 0.69 3.67
CA VAL A 55 2.85 1.71 4.68
C VAL A 55 3.17 3.01 3.97
N ALA A 56 2.51 4.10 4.35
CA ALA A 56 2.78 5.44 3.86
C ALA A 56 3.10 6.37 5.03
N GLU A 57 4.21 7.09 4.89
CA GLU A 57 4.65 8.12 5.81
C GLU A 57 4.52 9.50 5.16
N PRO A 58 3.48 10.28 5.52
CA PRO A 58 3.35 11.64 5.03
C PRO A 58 4.54 12.51 5.48
N LYS A 59 4.98 13.39 4.58
CA LYS A 59 6.09 14.32 4.81
C LYS A 59 5.61 15.77 4.77
N ILE A 60 6.09 16.58 5.71
CA ILE A 60 5.79 18.01 5.84
C ILE A 60 6.33 18.77 4.64
N ARG A 61 5.52 19.67 4.09
CA ARG A 61 5.94 20.55 2.99
C ARG A 61 7.07 21.49 3.46
N GLY A 62 8.13 21.62 2.66
CA GLY A 62 9.26 22.52 2.94
C GLY A 62 10.43 21.89 3.70
N SER A 63 10.17 20.98 4.63
CA SER A 63 11.22 20.29 5.42
C SER A 63 11.39 18.81 5.08
N ASN A 64 10.41 18.19 4.42
CA ASN A 64 10.30 16.73 4.24
C ASN A 64 10.35 15.93 5.56
N ALA A 65 10.13 16.58 6.71
CA ALA A 65 10.08 15.92 8.00
C ALA A 65 8.81 15.05 8.13
N PRO A 66 8.81 13.97 8.93
CA PRO A 66 7.60 13.17 9.17
C PRO A 66 6.47 13.96 9.84
N ILE A 67 5.21 13.70 9.46
CA ILE A 67 4.01 14.32 10.09
C ILE A 67 3.62 13.64 11.43
N GLY A 68 4.39 12.65 11.92
CA GLY A 68 4.14 12.02 13.22
C GLY A 68 3.10 10.89 13.22
N TYR A 69 2.63 10.48 12.05
CA TYR A 69 1.82 9.28 11.87
C TYR A 69 2.18 8.53 10.59
N GLN A 70 1.77 7.27 10.52
CA GLN A 70 1.83 6.42 9.35
C GLN A 70 0.43 5.92 8.99
N LEU A 71 0.20 5.72 7.70
CA LEU A 71 -0.97 5.02 7.19
C LEU A 71 -0.55 3.59 6.85
N GLN A 72 -1.34 2.62 7.29
CA GLN A 72 -1.15 1.23 6.93
C GLN A 72 -2.40 0.73 6.24
N SER A 73 -2.24 -0.08 5.20
CA SER A 73 -3.38 -0.71 4.54
C SER A 73 -3.04 -2.11 4.08
N THR A 74 -4.02 -3.00 4.19
CA THR A 74 -3.96 -4.37 3.69
C THR A 74 -5.16 -4.65 2.80
N LEU A 75 -4.91 -5.13 1.59
CA LEU A 75 -5.90 -5.67 0.67
C LEU A 75 -5.58 -7.15 0.46
N GLN A 76 -6.56 -8.01 0.65
CA GLN A 76 -6.49 -9.43 0.32
C GLN A 76 -7.60 -9.74 -0.68
N VAL A 77 -7.22 -10.32 -1.81
CA VAL A 77 -8.14 -10.79 -2.84
C VAL A 77 -7.93 -12.29 -2.98
N VAL A 78 -9.01 -13.05 -2.83
CA VAL A 78 -9.03 -14.50 -3.01
C VAL A 78 -9.90 -14.81 -4.21
N MET A 79 -9.31 -15.44 -5.21
CA MET A 79 -9.93 -15.89 -6.45
C MET A 79 -10.14 -17.40 -6.36
N ARG A 80 -11.37 -17.87 -6.53
CA ARG A 80 -11.73 -19.30 -6.48
C ARG A 80 -12.77 -19.65 -7.54
N PRO A 81 -12.81 -20.90 -8.02
CA PRO A 81 -13.91 -21.39 -8.83
C PRO A 81 -15.21 -21.38 -8.01
N PRO A 82 -16.39 -21.38 -8.66
CA PRO A 82 -17.66 -21.30 -7.99
C PRO A 82 -18.00 -22.64 -7.33
N THR A 83 -18.59 -22.61 -6.13
CA THR A 83 -18.88 -23.82 -5.32
C THR A 83 -20.02 -24.70 -5.87
N LEU A 84 -20.81 -24.20 -6.83
CA LEU A 84 -21.92 -24.95 -7.45
C LEU A 84 -21.75 -24.91 -8.98
N SER A 85 -21.47 -26.08 -9.54
CA SER A 85 -20.99 -26.25 -10.92
C SER A 85 -22.07 -26.04 -11.98
N ARG A 86 -21.91 -24.97 -12.77
CA ARG A 86 -22.00 -24.90 -14.26
C ARG A 86 -21.61 -23.50 -14.79
N ASP A 87 -21.13 -22.64 -13.91
CA ASP A 87 -20.87 -21.25 -14.22
C ASP A 87 -19.36 -21.09 -14.43
N GLU A 88 -18.94 -20.50 -15.55
CA GLU A 88 -17.53 -20.18 -15.85
C GLU A 88 -17.05 -18.94 -15.05
N SER A 89 -17.70 -18.65 -13.93
CA SER A 89 -17.45 -17.45 -13.13
C SER A 89 -16.35 -17.69 -12.09
N THR A 90 -15.55 -16.65 -11.80
CA THR A 90 -14.58 -16.68 -10.70
C THR A 90 -15.14 -15.90 -9.52
N GLN A 91 -15.19 -16.52 -8.34
CA GLN A 91 -15.56 -15.85 -7.12
C GLN A 91 -14.38 -15.02 -6.60
N LEU A 92 -14.64 -13.73 -6.35
CA LEU A 92 -13.69 -12.81 -5.72
C LEU A 92 -14.13 -12.53 -4.27
N LEU A 93 -13.34 -12.97 -3.29
CA LEU A 93 -13.47 -12.52 -1.92
C LEU A 93 -12.43 -11.42 -1.66
N ILE A 94 -12.91 -10.23 -1.33
CA ILE A 94 -12.07 -9.04 -1.17
C ILE A 94 -12.18 -8.56 0.28
N HIS A 95 -11.05 -8.55 0.98
CA HIS A 95 -10.92 -7.94 2.30
C HIS A 95 -9.98 -6.75 2.24
N PHE A 96 -10.46 -5.59 2.68
CA PHE A 96 -9.67 -4.37 2.76
C PHE A 96 -9.69 -3.83 4.18
N SER A 97 -8.53 -3.42 4.67
CA SER A 97 -8.38 -2.72 5.95
C SER A 97 -7.38 -1.57 5.78
N ALA A 98 -7.63 -0.48 6.49
CA ALA A 98 -6.72 0.65 6.57
C ALA A 98 -6.76 1.22 7.98
N SER A 99 -5.59 1.62 8.48
CA SER A 99 -5.43 2.18 9.82
C SER A 99 -4.42 3.33 9.80
N ARG A 100 -4.58 4.23 10.77
CA ARG A 100 -3.61 5.28 11.08
C ARG A 100 -2.92 4.92 12.38
N HIS A 101 -1.59 4.99 12.37
CA HIS A 101 -0.75 4.71 13.53
C HIS A 101 0.05 5.97 13.87
N GLU A 102 -0.14 6.51 15.06
CA GLU A 102 0.69 7.59 15.59
C GLU A 102 2.10 7.02 15.89
N THR A 103 3.15 7.69 15.43
CA THR A 103 4.53 7.23 15.64
C THR A 103 5.15 7.77 16.92
N GLY A 104 4.44 8.66 17.64
CA GLY A 104 4.96 9.34 18.82
C GLY A 104 6.05 10.36 18.50
N VAL A 105 6.38 10.56 17.22
CA VAL A 105 7.29 11.61 16.77
C VAL A 105 6.52 12.93 16.84
N PRO A 106 6.95 13.90 17.67
CA PRO A 106 6.31 15.21 17.68
C PRO A 106 6.44 15.83 16.29
N ILE A 107 5.35 16.43 15.80
CA ILE A 107 5.40 17.27 14.60
C ILE A 107 6.40 18.37 14.92
N SER A 108 7.57 18.37 14.28
CA SER A 108 8.54 19.44 14.46
C SER A 108 7.93 20.71 13.85
N ALA A 109 7.28 21.51 14.68
CA ALA A 109 6.66 22.77 14.31
C ALA A 109 7.70 23.88 14.08
N GLU A 110 8.99 23.59 14.24
CA GLU A 110 10.07 24.57 14.06
C GLU A 110 10.67 24.45 12.66
N PHE A 111 10.15 25.25 11.72
CA PHE A 111 10.93 25.89 10.65
C PHE A 111 10.29 27.23 10.30
#